data_AF-A0A8H3X698-F1
#
_entry.id   AF-A0A8H3X698-F1
#
_cell.length_a   1.000
_cell.length_b   1.000
_cell.length_c   1.000
_cell.angle_alpha   90.00
_cell.angle_beta   90.00
_cell.angle_gamma   90.00
#
_symmetry.space_group_name_H-M   'P 1'
#
loop_
_entity.id
_entity.type
_entity.pdbx_description
1 polymer ?
#
loop_
_entity_poly.entity_id
_entity_poly.type
_entity_poly.pdbx_seq_one_letter_code
_entity_poly.pdbx_strand_id
1 'polypeptide(L)'
;MDIQSMPYCGQRKRKDLRAYCLDTVNFQSKPELRWILETPYDIRDKAMNDLLKEYKSNCAANRTNFKMKFRSKKDPQQSIAILSKHWGKSHGEYSFLHKINSAESLPKQLEYTSHLVINRRGEFYLCIPEPLEIWAEKQGPLFSENQEKV
;
A
#
# COMPACT_ATOMS: atom_id res chain seq x y z
N MET A 1 2.82 14.42 12.39
CA MET A 1 3.51 15.26 11.38
C MET A 1 2.48 15.80 10.42
N ASP A 2 2.33 17.12 10.35
CA ASP A 2 1.66 17.77 9.24
C ASP A 2 2.70 17.97 8.14
N ILE A 3 2.52 17.31 7.01
CA ILE A 3 3.29 17.65 5.81
C ILE A 3 2.70 19.00 5.37
N GLN A 4 3.45 20.09 5.58
CA GLN A 4 3.06 21.42 5.09
C GLN A 4 2.66 21.35 3.61
N SER A 5 1.76 22.25 3.19
CA SER A 5 1.10 22.23 1.87
C SER A 5 2.05 21.81 0.77
N MET A 6 1.80 20.65 0.15
CA MET A 6 2.68 20.16 -0.91
C MET A 6 2.39 20.98 -2.18
N PRO A 7 3.40 21.67 -2.74
CA PRO A 7 3.19 22.46 -3.94
C PRO A 7 2.94 21.58 -5.17
N TYR A 8 2.42 22.25 -6.20
CA TYR A 8 2.01 21.86 -7.54
C TYR A 8 2.50 20.50 -8.06
N CYS A 9 1.65 19.84 -8.85
CA CYS A 9 1.76 18.51 -9.46
C CYS A 9 2.95 18.29 -10.43
N GLY A 10 4.07 18.99 -10.24
CA GLY A 10 5.32 18.76 -10.94
C GLY A 10 6.00 17.47 -10.48
N GLN A 11 6.81 16.89 -11.38
CA GLN A 11 7.51 15.62 -11.21
C GLN A 11 8.55 15.65 -10.07
N ARG A 12 8.13 15.58 -8.80
CA ARG A 12 9.07 15.23 -7.73
C ARG A 12 9.48 13.78 -7.88
N LYS A 13 10.79 13.52 -8.00
CA LYS A 13 11.31 12.16 -8.07
C LYS A 13 11.16 11.52 -6.68
N ARG A 14 10.82 10.23 -6.63
CA ARG A 14 10.67 9.45 -5.38
C ARG A 14 11.87 9.61 -4.44
N LYS A 15 13.08 9.72 -5.00
CA LYS A 15 14.32 9.92 -4.24
C LYS A 15 14.31 11.22 -3.43
N ASP A 16 13.84 12.32 -4.02
CA ASP A 16 13.85 13.64 -3.37
C ASP A 16 12.85 13.69 -2.21
N LEU A 17 11.67 13.10 -2.40
CA LEU A 17 10.66 12.98 -1.34
C LEU A 17 11.11 12.05 -0.22
N ARG A 18 11.80 10.96 -0.57
CA ARG A 18 12.38 10.05 0.43
C ARG A 18 13.44 10.76 1.25
N ALA A 19 14.35 11.47 0.60
CA ALA A 19 15.41 12.20 1.28
C ALA A 19 14.84 13.21 2.27
N TYR A 20 13.84 13.99 1.82
CA TYR A 20 13.13 14.95 2.67
C TYR A 20 12.40 14.30 3.86
N CYS A 21 11.73 13.17 3.66
CA CYS A 21 10.87 12.56 4.68
C CYS A 21 11.58 11.55 5.59
N LEU A 22 12.67 10.90 5.15
CA LEU A 22 13.21 9.69 5.79
C LEU A 22 14.73 9.72 6.04
N ASP A 23 15.47 10.74 5.59
CA ASP A 23 16.91 10.81 5.87
C ASP A 23 17.21 11.03 7.35
N THR A 24 18.23 10.33 7.83
CA THR A 24 18.69 10.35 9.24
C THR A 24 19.00 11.76 9.74
N VAL A 25 19.54 12.62 8.86
CA VAL A 25 19.86 14.02 9.16
C VAL A 25 18.62 14.80 9.61
N ASN A 26 17.43 14.48 9.09
CA ASN A 26 16.18 15.16 9.43
C ASN A 26 15.64 14.77 10.82
N PHE A 27 16.16 13.70 11.42
CA PHE A 27 15.73 13.18 12.72
C PHE A 27 16.77 13.34 13.83
N GLN A 28 18.02 13.69 13.50
CA GLN A 28 19.06 13.96 14.50
C GLN A 28 18.67 15.10 15.44
N SER A 29 17.98 16.12 14.92
CA SER A 29 17.54 17.30 15.68
C SER A 29 16.15 17.16 16.34
N LYS A 30 15.46 16.03 16.13
CA LYS A 30 14.08 15.81 16.60
C LYS A 30 13.96 14.50 17.38
N PRO A 31 14.28 14.51 18.69
CA PRO A 31 14.28 13.29 19.51
C PRO A 31 12.93 12.57 19.52
N GLU A 32 11.82 13.30 19.41
CA GLU A 32 10.45 12.75 19.35
C GLU A 32 10.14 11.90 18.11
N LEU A 33 11.03 11.92 17.11
CA LEU A 33 10.87 11.18 15.85
C LEU A 33 11.88 10.03 15.69
N ARG A 34 12.71 9.76 16.71
CA ARG A 34 13.71 8.68 16.65
C ARG A 34 13.11 7.31 16.38
N TRP A 35 11.87 7.07 16.83
CA TRP A 35 11.12 5.83 16.57
C TRP A 35 10.98 5.51 15.06
N ILE A 36 11.05 6.52 14.17
CA ILE A 36 11.02 6.30 12.73
C ILE A 36 12.27 5.54 12.29
N LEU A 37 13.44 5.81 12.88
CA LEU A 37 14.67 5.09 12.56
C LEU A 37 14.67 3.66 13.09
N GLU A 38 14.00 3.42 14.22
CA GLU A 38 13.75 2.08 14.78
C GLU A 38 12.73 1.29 13.96
N THR A 39 11.88 1.99 13.20
CA THR A 39 10.87 1.33 12.36
C THR A 39 11.54 0.58 11.20
N PRO A 40 11.16 -0.69 10.97
CA PRO A 40 11.65 -1.51 9.87
C PRO A 40 11.70 -0.77 8.53
N TYR A 41 12.79 -0.94 7.77
CA TYR A 41 12.99 -0.26 6.49
C TYR A 41 11.81 -0.49 5.53
N ASP A 42 11.31 -1.72 5.45
CA ASP A 42 10.22 -2.09 4.54
C ASP A 42 8.90 -1.39 4.87
N ILE A 43 8.61 -1.16 6.17
CA ILE A 43 7.43 -0.39 6.59
C ILE A 43 7.56 1.06 6.16
N ARG A 44 8.75 1.65 6.36
CA ARG A 44 9.04 3.02 5.91
C ARG A 44 8.95 3.17 4.41
N ASP A 45 9.49 2.22 3.66
CA ASP A 45 9.42 2.23 2.20
C ASP A 45 7.98 2.10 1.69
N LYS A 46 7.18 1.21 2.31
CA LYS A 46 5.76 1.10 1.97
C LYS A 46 5.00 2.39 2.25
N ALA A 47 5.20 3.00 3.41
CA ALA A 47 4.56 4.28 3.75
C ALA A 47 4.90 5.38 2.73
N MET A 48 6.13 5.39 2.21
CA MET A 48 6.53 6.28 1.13
C MET A 48 5.79 5.97 -0.19
N ASN A 49 5.63 4.69 -0.54
CA ASN A 49 4.87 4.30 -1.73
C ASN A 49 3.39 4.71 -1.62
N ASP A 50 2.80 4.58 -0.44
CA ASP A 50 1.42 4.99 -0.18
C ASP A 50 1.28 6.53 -0.30
N LEU A 51 2.22 7.32 0.24
CA LEU A 51 2.22 8.78 0.08
C LEU A 51 2.32 9.18 -1.40
N LEU A 52 3.17 8.53 -2.19
CA LEU A 52 3.31 8.81 -3.62
C LEU A 52 2.04 8.46 -4.39
N LYS A 53 1.38 7.35 -4.04
CA LYS A 53 0.12 6.93 -4.65
C LYS A 53 -0.97 7.97 -4.39
N GLU A 54 -1.11 8.41 -3.14
CA GLU A 54 -2.10 9.44 -2.76
C GLU A 54 -1.78 10.80 -3.40
N TYR A 55 -0.50 11.18 -3.49
CA TYR A 55 -0.08 12.39 -4.20
C TYR A 55 -0.50 12.33 -5.68
N LYS A 56 -0.19 11.24 -6.37
CA LYS A 56 -0.57 11.01 -7.77
C LYS A 56 -2.09 10.99 -7.97
N SER A 57 -2.82 10.40 -7.03
CA SER A 57 -4.30 10.38 -7.05
C SER A 57 -4.89 11.78 -6.95
N ASN A 58 -4.43 12.60 -5.99
CA ASN A 58 -4.88 13.99 -5.85
C ASN A 58 -4.54 14.85 -7.07
N CYS A 59 -3.35 14.63 -7.62
CA CYS A 59 -2.90 15.19 -8.89
C CYS A 59 -3.85 14.84 -10.05
N ALA A 60 -4.16 13.57 -10.24
CA ALA A 60 -5.07 13.08 -11.28
C ALA A 60 -6.50 13.62 -11.09
N ALA A 61 -6.89 13.92 -9.85
CA ALA A 61 -8.15 14.57 -9.52
C ALA A 61 -8.13 16.11 -9.69
N ASN A 62 -7.09 16.67 -10.33
CA ASN A 62 -6.92 18.11 -10.56
C ASN A 62 -7.01 18.98 -9.29
N ARG A 63 -6.64 18.44 -8.13
CA ARG A 63 -6.59 19.19 -6.88
C ARG A 63 -5.31 20.04 -6.85
N THR A 64 -5.47 21.35 -6.90
CA THR A 64 -4.36 22.31 -6.93
C THR A 64 -3.69 22.46 -5.56
N ASN A 65 -4.46 22.36 -4.48
CA ASN A 65 -3.99 22.45 -3.11
C ASN A 65 -4.60 21.31 -2.28
N PHE A 66 -3.76 20.53 -1.61
CA PHE A 66 -4.21 19.49 -0.69
C PHE A 66 -3.23 19.31 0.47
N LYS A 67 -3.77 18.96 1.64
CA LYS A 67 -2.98 18.63 2.84
C LYS A 67 -2.94 17.12 2.99
N MET A 68 -1.74 16.54 3.00
CA MET A 68 -1.54 15.14 3.35
C MET A 68 -1.09 15.00 4.80
N LYS A 69 -1.68 14.03 5.49
CA LYS A 69 -1.38 13.70 6.88
C LYS A 69 -1.35 12.20 7.06
N PHE A 70 -0.59 11.73 8.04
CA PHE A 70 -0.69 10.34 8.48
C PHE A 70 -2.09 10.04 9.03
N ARG A 71 -2.51 8.80 8.87
CA ARG A 71 -3.75 8.32 9.49
C ARG A 71 -3.65 8.43 11.01
N SER A 72 -4.77 8.75 11.64
CA SER A 72 -4.88 8.81 13.09
C SER A 72 -4.74 7.41 13.69
N LYS A 73 -4.19 7.30 14.91
CA LYS A 73 -4.25 6.05 15.68
C LYS A 73 -5.69 5.60 15.93
N LYS A 74 -6.65 6.52 15.95
CA LYS A 74 -8.09 6.25 16.09
C LYS A 74 -8.82 6.18 14.74
N ASP A 75 -8.10 6.10 13.63
CA ASP A 75 -8.73 5.91 12.31
C ASP A 75 -9.50 4.59 12.31
N PRO A 76 -10.79 4.60 11.96
CA PRO A 76 -11.62 3.42 11.79
C PRO A 76 -11.02 2.25 11.01
N GLN A 77 -10.12 2.54 10.08
CA GLN A 77 -9.50 1.56 9.21
C GLN A 77 -8.01 1.78 9.23
N GLN A 78 -7.28 0.79 9.76
CA GLN A 78 -5.83 0.76 9.69
C GLN A 78 -5.40 -0.50 8.97
N SER A 79 -4.27 -0.39 8.27
CA SER A 79 -3.69 -1.53 7.58
C SER A 79 -2.18 -1.47 7.67
N ILE A 80 -1.56 -2.61 7.82
CA ILE A 80 -0.12 -2.78 7.62
C ILE A 80 0.09 -3.69 6.40
N ALA A 81 1.03 -3.29 5.54
CA ALA A 81 1.38 -4.11 4.39
C ALA A 81 2.33 -5.24 4.81
N ILE A 82 2.05 -6.42 4.30
CA ILE A 82 2.85 -7.63 4.47
C ILE A 82 3.43 -7.97 3.10
N LEU A 83 4.74 -7.76 2.96
CA LEU A 83 5.45 -8.19 1.77
C LEU A 83 5.54 -9.71 1.75
N SER A 84 5.39 -10.31 0.56
CA SER A 84 5.47 -11.76 0.36
C SER A 84 6.76 -12.36 0.93
N LYS A 85 7.89 -11.65 0.82
CA LYS A 85 9.20 -12.05 1.37
C LYS A 85 9.23 -12.22 2.90
N HIS A 86 8.24 -11.71 3.62
CA HIS A 86 8.15 -11.83 5.09
C HIS A 86 7.17 -12.91 5.54
N TRP A 87 6.40 -13.48 4.62
CA TRP A 87 5.43 -14.52 4.92
C TRP A 87 6.11 -15.82 5.35
N GLY A 88 5.55 -16.51 6.34
CA GLY A 88 6.05 -17.80 6.82
C GLY A 88 7.39 -17.75 7.56
N LYS A 89 7.97 -16.56 7.81
CA LYS A 89 9.19 -16.43 8.61
C LYS A 89 8.89 -16.62 10.08
N SER A 90 9.64 -17.52 10.73
CA SER A 90 9.57 -17.76 12.17
C SER A 90 10.42 -16.79 13.00
N HIS A 91 11.30 -16.01 12.35
CA HIS A 91 12.25 -15.11 13.00
C HIS A 91 12.18 -13.70 12.38
N GLY A 92 12.56 -12.69 13.16
CA GLY A 92 12.59 -11.28 12.74
C GLY A 92 11.32 -10.50 13.09
N GLU A 93 11.25 -9.27 12.60
CA GLU A 93 10.22 -8.26 12.94
C GLU A 93 8.79 -8.69 12.56
N TYR A 94 8.66 -9.57 11.56
CA TYR A 94 7.39 -10.09 11.07
C TYR A 94 7.07 -11.52 11.57
N SER A 95 7.86 -12.05 12.52
CA SER A 95 7.68 -13.40 13.06
C SER A 95 6.32 -13.63 13.73
N PHE A 96 5.65 -12.55 14.17
CA PHE A 96 4.30 -12.62 14.72
C PHE A 96 3.28 -13.20 13.72
N LEU A 97 3.51 -13.03 12.41
CA LEU A 97 2.63 -13.55 11.36
C LEU A 97 2.55 -15.07 11.35
N HIS A 98 3.61 -15.77 11.75
CA HIS A 98 3.61 -17.23 11.84
C HIS A 98 2.76 -17.75 13.02
N LYS A 99 2.47 -16.88 14.01
CA LYS A 99 1.76 -17.22 15.24
C LYS A 99 0.28 -16.78 15.23
N ILE A 100 -0.20 -16.21 14.13
CA ILE A 100 -1.59 -15.75 14.05
C ILE A 100 -2.53 -16.95 13.98
N ASN A 101 -3.58 -16.92 14.79
CA ASN A 101 -4.68 -17.86 14.67
C ASN A 101 -5.62 -17.35 13.57
N SER A 102 -5.97 -18.22 12.63
CA SER A 102 -6.91 -17.92 11.55
C SER A 102 -8.07 -18.91 11.57
N ALA A 103 -9.25 -18.45 11.16
CA ALA A 103 -10.42 -19.32 11.01
C ALA A 103 -10.24 -20.32 9.85
N GLU A 104 -9.56 -19.89 8.79
CA GLU A 104 -9.23 -20.69 7.62
C GLU A 104 -7.73 -21.01 7.59
N SER A 105 -7.33 -22.05 6.85
CA SER A 105 -5.91 -22.38 6.69
C SER A 105 -5.19 -21.24 5.96
N LEU A 106 -4.13 -20.71 6.58
CA LEU A 106 -3.30 -19.69 5.95
C LEU A 106 -2.63 -20.24 4.67
N PRO A 107 -2.49 -19.40 3.62
CA PRO A 107 -1.76 -19.80 2.43
C PRO A 107 -0.31 -20.12 2.78
N LYS A 108 0.26 -21.15 2.14
CA LYS A 108 1.67 -21.52 2.33
C LYS A 108 2.62 -20.42 1.85
N GLN A 109 2.22 -19.71 0.79
CA GLN A 109 2.99 -18.63 0.18
C GLN A 109 2.06 -17.50 -0.26
N LEU A 110 2.53 -16.28 -0.15
CA LEU A 110 1.88 -15.11 -0.74
C LEU A 110 2.56 -14.76 -2.06
N GLU A 111 1.80 -14.67 -3.13
CA GLU A 111 2.30 -14.23 -4.44
C GLU A 111 2.51 -12.71 -4.46
N TYR A 112 1.56 -11.97 -3.90
CA TYR A 112 1.53 -10.51 -3.90
C TYR A 112 1.69 -9.93 -2.50
N THR A 113 1.89 -8.60 -2.43
CA THR A 113 1.85 -7.88 -1.16
C THR A 113 0.44 -7.91 -0.60
N SER A 114 0.29 -8.55 0.56
CA SER A 114 -0.98 -8.63 1.27
C SER A 114 -1.09 -7.51 2.30
N HIS A 115 -2.29 -7.29 2.84
CA HIS A 115 -2.52 -6.27 3.85
C HIS A 115 -3.23 -6.90 5.05
N LEU A 116 -2.71 -6.67 6.26
CA LEU A 116 -3.43 -6.97 7.49
C LEU A 116 -4.21 -5.72 7.89
N VAL A 117 -5.53 -5.81 7.84
CA VAL A 117 -6.46 -4.70 8.06
C VAL A 117 -7.21 -4.91 9.38
N ILE A 118 -7.34 -3.85 10.17
CA ILE A 118 -8.19 -3.82 11.35
C ILE A 118 -9.42 -2.93 11.08
N ASN A 119 -10.59 -3.38 11.52
CA ASN A 119 -11.82 -2.61 11.42
C ASN A 119 -12.15 -1.85 12.72
N ARG A 120 -13.25 -1.11 12.73
CA ARG A 120 -13.75 -0.37 13.91
C ARG A 120 -14.06 -1.25 15.12
N ARG A 121 -14.37 -2.54 14.89
CA ARG A 121 -14.70 -3.52 15.94
C ARG A 121 -13.47 -4.18 16.53
N GLY A 122 -12.28 -3.89 15.99
CA GLY A 122 -11.02 -4.52 16.40
C GLY A 122 -10.81 -5.90 15.77
N GLU A 123 -11.60 -6.26 14.76
CA GLU A 123 -11.46 -7.51 14.02
C GLU A 123 -10.36 -7.36 12.97
N PHE A 124 -9.52 -8.39 12.85
CA PHE A 124 -8.39 -8.43 11.93
C PHE A 124 -8.71 -9.26 10.70
N TYR A 125 -8.42 -8.72 9.52
CA TYR A 125 -8.60 -9.38 8.24
C TYR A 125 -7.29 -9.40 7.47
N LEU A 126 -6.94 -10.55 6.93
CA LEU A 126 -5.83 -10.69 6.00
C LEU A 126 -6.37 -10.56 4.57
N CYS A 127 -6.07 -9.45 3.91
CA CYS A 127 -6.43 -9.22 2.52
C CYS A 127 -5.32 -9.74 1.61
N ILE A 128 -5.60 -10.83 0.90
CA ILE A 128 -4.73 -11.45 -0.09
C ILE A 128 -5.26 -11.04 -1.47
N PRO A 129 -4.52 -10.22 -2.24
CA PRO A 129 -4.95 -9.87 -3.58
C PRO A 129 -4.67 -11.04 -4.52
N GLU A 130 -5.66 -11.35 -5.36
CA GLU A 130 -5.58 -12.33 -6.43
C GLU A 130 -5.56 -11.62 -7.79
N PRO A 131 -4.96 -12.24 -8.82
CA PRO A 131 -5.02 -11.68 -10.17
C PRO A 131 -6.47 -11.58 -10.63
N LEU A 132 -6.82 -10.44 -11.25
CA LEU A 132 -8.15 -10.24 -11.79
C LEU A 132 -8.33 -11.15 -13.00
N GLU A 133 -9.21 -12.14 -12.88
CA GLU A 133 -9.67 -12.93 -14.03
C GLU A 133 -10.53 -12.05 -14.93
N ILE A 134 -9.99 -11.67 -16.09
CA ILE A 134 -10.77 -10.96 -17.11
C ILE A 134 -11.58 -12.00 -17.87
N TRP A 135 -12.81 -12.20 -17.43
CA TRP A 135 -13.79 -12.93 -18.21
C TRP A 135 -14.19 -12.04 -19.39
N ALA A 136 -13.64 -12.32 -20.58
CA ALA A 136 -14.14 -11.73 -21.81
C ALA A 136 -15.56 -12.26 -22.04
N GLU A 137 -16.57 -11.55 -21.50
CA GLU A 137 -17.94 -11.76 -21.92
C GLU A 137 -17.97 -11.67 -23.45
N LYS A 138 -18.52 -12.71 -24.09
CA LYS A 138 -18.75 -12.78 -25.53
C LYS A 138 -19.82 -11.76 -25.96
N GLN A 139 -19.58 -10.47 -25.77
CA GLN A 139 -20.47 -9.38 -26.19
C GLN A 139 -20.23 -8.98 -27.64
N GLY A 140 -20.24 -9.96 -28.55
CA GLY A 140 -20.19 -9.72 -29.99
C GLY A 140 -20.90 -10.86 -30.71
N PRO A 141 -21.87 -10.57 -31.61
CA PRO A 141 -22.42 -11.60 -32.47
C PRO A 141 -21.28 -12.19 -33.32
N LEU A 142 -21.19 -13.51 -33.36
CA LEU A 142 -20.37 -14.22 -34.32
C LEU A 142 -20.90 -13.89 -35.71
N PHE A 143 -20.25 -12.99 -36.44
CA PHE A 143 -20.56 -12.77 -37.84
C PHE A 143 -20.23 -14.06 -38.59
N SER A 144 -21.25 -14.79 -39.02
CA SER A 144 -21.07 -15.86 -40.00
C SER A 144 -20.75 -15.22 -41.35
N GLU A 145 -19.61 -15.56 -41.93
CA GLU A 145 -19.30 -15.26 -43.32
C GLU A 145 -20.39 -15.87 -44.21
N ASN A 146 -21.34 -15.04 -44.64
CA ASN A 146 -22.21 -15.41 -45.74
C ASN A 146 -21.33 -15.42 -47.00
N GLN A 147 -21.11 -16.63 -47.52
CA GLN A 147 -20.54 -16.84 -48.83
C GLN A 147 -21.43 -16.14 -49.87
N GLU A 148 -21.02 -14.98 -50.35
CA GLU A 148 -21.55 -14.41 -51.59
C GLU A 148 -21.05 -15.28 -52.75
N LYS A 149 -21.93 -16.17 -53.21
CA LYS A 149 -21.90 -16.68 -54.59
C LYS A 149 -22.90 -15.88 -55.40
N VAL A 150 -22.41 -15.03 -56.30
CA VAL A 150 -23.05 -14.72 -57.59
C VAL A 150 -21.97 -14.70 -58.66
#